data_AF-A0A4Z0WJ72-F1
#
_entry.id   AF-A0A4Z0WJ72-F1
#
_cell.length_a   1.000
_cell.length_b   1.000
_cell.length_c   1.000
_cell.angle_alpha   90.00
_cell.angle_beta   90.00
_cell.angle_gamma   90.00
#
_symmetry.space_group_name_H-M   'P 1'
#
loop_
_entity.id
_entity.type
_entity.pdbx_description
1 polymer ?
#
loop_
_entity_poly.entity_id
_entity_poly.type
_entity_poly.pdbx_seq_one_letter_code
_entity_poly.pdbx_strand_id
1 'polypeptide(L)'
;MFVQEIDKKIEAFKSEIEKLEAERAAQAKKLEGFTAFENDIQKVCRDFGVSREELFLSQGDYIVDWVKSLSKLGERPEVYNELKAYFARVIAREGTTRKSPAKKANKGPKLEVGTYKNPKTGEKIEKIKRNPKTLDEWIKEHGFETVRGWKV
;
A
#
# COMPACT_ATOMS: atom_id res chain seq x y z
N MET A 1 27.15 -7.19 -60.42
CA MET A 1 27.28 -6.89 -58.98
C MET A 1 25.93 -6.77 -58.28
N PHE A 2 25.00 -5.92 -58.74
CA PHE A 2 23.68 -5.74 -58.10
C PHE A 2 22.83 -7.01 -57.93
N VAL A 3 22.82 -7.92 -58.91
CA VAL A 3 22.06 -9.18 -58.81
C VAL A 3 22.54 -10.05 -57.64
N GLN A 4 23.86 -10.17 -57.45
CA GLN A 4 24.45 -10.94 -56.35
C GLN A 4 24.14 -10.33 -54.97
N GLU A 5 24.00 -9.01 -54.87
CA GLU A 5 23.59 -8.34 -53.64
C GLU A 5 22.11 -8.57 -53.33
N ILE A 6 21.26 -8.60 -54.37
CA ILE A 6 19.84 -8.95 -54.25
C ILE A 6 19.70 -10.40 -53.78
N ASP A 7 20.44 -11.33 -54.38
CA ASP A 7 20.41 -12.75 -53.99
C ASP A 7 20.85 -12.96 -52.54
N LYS A 8 21.90 -12.25 -52.09
CA LYS A 8 22.33 -12.28 -50.68
C LYS A 8 21.24 -11.79 -49.72
N LYS A 9 20.49 -10.74 -50.10
CA LYS A 9 19.37 -10.24 -49.29
C LYS A 9 18.21 -11.21 -49.26
N ILE A 10 17.88 -11.84 -50.40
CA ILE A 10 16.84 -12.87 -50.47
C ILE A 10 17.21 -14.03 -49.53
N GLU A 11 18.46 -14.49 -49.54
CA GLU A 11 18.89 -15.58 -48.67
C GLU A 11 18.86 -15.19 -47.18
N ALA A 12 19.27 -13.97 -46.85
CA ALA A 12 19.16 -13.45 -45.49
C ALA A 12 17.70 -13.39 -45.01
N PHE A 13 16.77 -12.93 -45.86
CA PHE A 13 15.35 -12.90 -45.50
C PHE A 13 14.74 -14.30 -45.37
N LYS A 14 15.12 -15.25 -46.21
CA LYS A 14 14.67 -16.65 -46.07
C LYS A 14 15.12 -17.26 -44.75
N SER A 15 16.39 -17.05 -44.37
CA SER A 15 16.92 -17.51 -43.09
C SER A 15 16.20 -16.88 -41.90
N GLU A 16 15.89 -15.58 -41.97
CA GLU A 16 15.13 -14.91 -40.92
C GLU A 16 13.68 -15.42 -40.84
N ILE A 17 13.03 -15.68 -41.98
CA ILE A 17 11.68 -16.27 -42.02
C ILE A 17 11.69 -17.65 -41.36
N GLU A 18 12.64 -18.51 -41.72
CA GLU A 18 12.75 -19.86 -41.13
C GLU A 18 12.95 -19.79 -39.61
N LYS A 19 13.79 -18.86 -39.14
CA LYS A 19 14.00 -18.63 -37.72
C LYS A 19 12.71 -18.18 -37.02
N LEU A 20 11.99 -17.21 -37.58
CA LEU A 20 10.73 -16.71 -37.02
C LEU A 20 9.63 -17.78 -37.03
N GLU A 21 9.58 -18.63 -38.06
CA GLU A 21 8.66 -19.77 -38.12
C GLU A 21 8.98 -20.80 -37.03
N ALA A 22 10.26 -21.10 -36.79
CA ALA A 22 10.69 -21.96 -35.71
C ALA A 22 10.35 -21.37 -34.33
N GLU A 23 10.59 -20.07 -34.11
CA GLU A 23 10.21 -19.37 -32.88
C GLU A 23 8.68 -19.39 -32.66
N ARG A 24 7.90 -19.14 -33.72
CA ARG A 24 6.44 -19.20 -33.67
C ARG A 24 5.96 -20.61 -33.33
N ALA A 25 6.52 -21.64 -33.95
CA ALA A 25 6.19 -23.03 -33.67
C ALA A 25 6.53 -23.40 -32.21
N ALA A 26 7.68 -22.95 -31.70
CA ALA A 26 8.06 -23.16 -30.31
C ALA A 26 7.12 -22.44 -29.32
N GLN A 27 6.71 -21.21 -29.63
CA GLN A 27 5.73 -20.48 -28.82
C GLN A 27 4.35 -21.15 -28.84
N ALA A 28 3.89 -21.63 -30.01
CA ALA A 28 2.65 -22.36 -30.14
C ALA A 28 2.65 -23.63 -29.28
N LYS A 29 3.76 -24.40 -29.30
CA LYS A 29 3.92 -25.59 -28.46
C LYS A 29 3.90 -25.27 -26.96
N LYS A 30 4.51 -24.15 -26.55
CA LYS A 30 4.43 -23.69 -25.14
C LYS A 30 3.00 -23.37 -24.73
N LEU A 31 2.25 -22.67 -25.60
CA LEU A 31 0.85 -22.31 -25.34
C LEU A 31 -0.04 -23.56 -25.25
N GLU A 32 0.19 -24.55 -26.12
CA GLU A 32 -0.48 -25.85 -26.05
C GLU A 32 -0.23 -26.54 -24.71
N GLY A 33 1.02 -26.53 -24.22
CA GLY A 33 1.37 -27.06 -22.90
C GLY A 33 0.62 -26.38 -21.75
N PHE A 34 0.49 -25.05 -21.77
CA PHE A 34 -0.31 -24.33 -20.77
C PHE A 34 -1.80 -24.68 -20.84
N THR A 35 -2.33 -24.87 -22.05
CA THR A 35 -3.72 -25.27 -22.27
C THR A 35 -3.98 -26.68 -21.75
N ALA A 36 -3.06 -27.62 -22.01
CA ALA A 36 -3.14 -28.99 -21.51
C ALA A 36 -3.10 -29.02 -19.97
N PHE A 37 -2.19 -28.26 -19.36
CA PHE A 37 -2.09 -28.15 -17.90
C PHE A 37 -3.39 -27.62 -17.27
N GLU A 38 -4.02 -26.60 -17.86
CA GLU A 38 -5.29 -26.08 -17.37
C GLU A 38 -6.40 -27.15 -17.43
N ASN A 39 -6.47 -27.93 -18.51
CA ASN A 39 -7.42 -29.03 -18.65
C ASN A 39 -7.18 -30.13 -17.59
N ASP A 40 -5.92 -30.43 -17.28
CA ASP A 40 -5.56 -31.40 -16.25
C ASP A 40 -5.97 -30.94 -14.86
N ILE A 41 -5.77 -29.65 -14.53
CA ILE A 41 -6.28 -29.06 -13.27
C ILE A 41 -7.80 -29.24 -13.19
N GLN A 42 -8.53 -28.88 -14.25
CA GLN A 42 -10.00 -29.01 -14.27
C GLN A 42 -10.45 -30.46 -14.10
N LYS A 43 -9.74 -31.40 -14.73
CA LYS A 43 -9.97 -32.84 -14.58
C LYS A 43 -9.76 -33.28 -13.14
N VAL A 44 -8.65 -32.91 -12.50
CA VAL A 44 -8.37 -33.23 -11.09
C VAL A 44 -9.46 -32.65 -10.18
N CYS A 45 -9.85 -31.40 -10.40
CA CYS A 45 -10.91 -30.75 -9.62
C CYS A 45 -12.22 -31.53 -9.70
N ARG A 46 -12.63 -31.93 -10.92
CA ARG A 46 -13.85 -32.71 -11.14
C ARG A 46 -13.78 -34.13 -10.56
N ASP A 47 -12.68 -34.82 -10.80
CA ASP A 47 -12.54 -36.25 -10.48
C ASP A 47 -12.40 -36.47 -8.96
N PHE A 48 -11.79 -35.52 -8.24
CA PHE A 48 -11.56 -35.61 -6.79
C PHE A 48 -12.45 -34.69 -5.96
N GLY A 49 -13.33 -33.90 -6.58
CA GLY A 49 -14.22 -32.97 -5.89
C GLY A 49 -13.50 -31.86 -5.13
N VAL A 50 -12.28 -31.52 -5.56
CA VAL A 50 -11.50 -30.41 -4.99
C VAL A 50 -11.69 -29.15 -5.83
N SER A 51 -11.73 -28.01 -5.18
CA SER A 51 -11.71 -26.72 -5.87
C SER A 51 -10.29 -26.33 -6.29
N ARG A 52 -10.20 -25.39 -7.22
CA ARG A 52 -8.91 -24.85 -7.66
C ARG A 52 -8.23 -24.08 -6.53
N GLU A 53 -9.01 -23.41 -5.72
CA GLU A 53 -8.57 -22.66 -4.55
C GLU A 53 -7.93 -23.59 -3.52
N GLU A 54 -8.55 -24.73 -3.20
CA GLU A 54 -7.97 -25.74 -2.30
C GLU A 54 -6.67 -26.32 -2.86
N LEU A 55 -6.61 -26.55 -4.17
CA LEU A 55 -5.37 -27.00 -4.81
C LEU A 55 -4.26 -25.95 -4.67
N PHE A 56 -4.56 -24.66 -4.87
CA PHE A 56 -3.59 -23.59 -4.66
C PHE A 56 -3.16 -23.44 -3.20
N LEU A 57 -4.10 -23.56 -2.26
CA LEU A 57 -3.80 -23.54 -0.83
C LEU A 57 -2.90 -24.73 -0.45
N SER A 58 -3.11 -25.91 -1.03
CA SER A 58 -2.23 -27.07 -0.82
C SER A 58 -0.79 -26.84 -1.29
N GLN A 59 -0.60 -25.97 -2.29
CA GLN A 59 0.69 -25.56 -2.83
C GLN A 59 1.19 -24.24 -2.22
N GLY A 60 0.54 -23.74 -1.15
CA GLY A 60 0.77 -22.40 -0.61
C GLY A 60 2.24 -22.14 -0.26
N ASP A 61 2.89 -23.09 0.43
CA ASP A 61 4.31 -22.95 0.82
C ASP A 61 5.22 -22.81 -0.40
N TYR A 62 4.99 -23.61 -1.43
CA TYR A 62 5.73 -23.53 -2.69
C TYR A 62 5.51 -22.18 -3.38
N ILE A 63 4.27 -21.70 -3.46
CA ILE A 63 3.94 -20.40 -4.06
C ILE A 63 4.63 -19.27 -3.29
N VAL A 64 4.61 -19.32 -1.96
CA VAL A 64 5.25 -18.32 -1.11
C VAL A 64 6.76 -18.30 -1.34
N ASP A 65 7.40 -19.46 -1.39
CA ASP A 65 8.84 -19.54 -1.62
C ASP A 65 9.23 -19.12 -3.04
N TRP A 66 8.41 -19.45 -4.04
CA TRP A 66 8.55 -18.92 -5.39
C TRP A 66 8.48 -17.39 -5.39
N VAL A 67 7.46 -16.78 -4.76
CA VAL A 67 7.33 -15.31 -4.68
C VAL A 67 8.53 -14.67 -3.97
N LYS A 68 9.03 -15.28 -2.88
CA LYS A 68 10.26 -14.82 -2.21
C LYS A 68 11.46 -14.87 -3.16
N SER A 69 11.58 -15.92 -3.97
CA SER A 69 12.68 -16.05 -4.94
C SER A 69 12.65 -14.93 -5.99
N LEU A 70 11.47 -14.49 -6.43
CA LEU A 70 11.33 -13.40 -7.41
C LEU A 70 11.93 -12.07 -6.91
N SER A 71 11.92 -11.83 -5.60
CA SER A 71 12.50 -10.61 -5.02
C SER A 71 14.01 -10.47 -5.26
N LYS A 72 14.70 -11.61 -5.47
CA LYS A 72 16.15 -11.74 -5.66
C LYS A 72 16.58 -11.63 -7.12
N LEU A 73 15.63 -11.67 -8.06
CA LEU A 73 15.92 -11.53 -9.48
C LEU A 73 16.34 -10.08 -9.79
N GLY A 74 17.28 -9.91 -10.72
CA GLY A 74 17.73 -8.60 -11.18
C GLY A 74 16.61 -7.83 -11.88
N GLU A 75 15.89 -8.51 -12.78
CA GLU A 75 14.64 -8.03 -13.36
C GLU A 75 13.46 -8.78 -12.73
N ARG A 76 12.54 -8.03 -12.14
CA ARG A 76 11.41 -8.60 -11.39
C ARG A 76 10.21 -8.75 -12.32
N PRO A 77 9.59 -9.95 -12.38
CA PRO A 77 8.37 -10.14 -13.15
C PRO A 77 7.21 -9.26 -12.67
N GLU A 78 6.28 -8.95 -13.56
CA GLU A 78 5.17 -8.05 -13.27
C GLU A 78 4.30 -8.52 -12.08
N VAL A 79 4.05 -9.82 -11.99
CA VAL A 79 3.31 -10.43 -10.88
C VAL A 79 3.90 -10.06 -9.51
N TYR A 80 5.22 -9.93 -9.39
CA TYR A 80 5.85 -9.51 -8.14
C TYR A 80 5.53 -8.05 -7.81
N ASN A 81 5.56 -7.16 -8.81
CA ASN A 81 5.27 -5.74 -8.63
C ASN A 81 3.80 -5.52 -8.27
N GLU A 82 2.89 -6.25 -8.92
CA GLU A 82 1.45 -6.22 -8.62
C GLU A 82 1.16 -6.68 -7.19
N LEU A 83 1.73 -7.83 -6.79
CA LEU A 83 1.59 -8.35 -5.42
C LEU A 83 2.14 -7.34 -4.39
N LYS A 84 3.33 -6.78 -4.64
CA LYS A 84 3.93 -5.76 -3.77
C LYS A 84 3.02 -4.54 -3.63
N ALA A 85 2.47 -4.03 -4.73
CA ALA A 85 1.58 -2.88 -4.73
C ALA A 85 0.24 -3.17 -4.04
N TYR A 86 -0.28 -4.39 -4.19
CA TYR A 86 -1.46 -4.85 -3.48
C TYR A 86 -1.24 -4.88 -1.96
N PHE A 87 -0.21 -5.58 -1.48
CA PHE A 87 0.05 -5.70 -0.05
C PHE A 87 0.40 -4.35 0.60
N ALA A 88 1.11 -3.46 -0.11
CA ALA A 88 1.33 -2.09 0.37
C ALA A 88 0.02 -1.33 0.62
N ARG A 89 -0.98 -1.47 -0.28
CA ARG A 89 -2.30 -0.87 -0.11
C ARG A 89 -3.09 -1.49 1.04
N VAL A 90 -3.03 -2.81 1.19
CA VAL A 90 -3.68 -3.53 2.31
C VAL A 90 -3.12 -3.05 3.65
N ILE A 91 -1.80 -3.03 3.80
CA ILE A 91 -1.11 -2.56 5.02
C ILE A 91 -1.47 -1.09 5.31
N ALA A 92 -1.51 -0.23 4.28
CA ALA A 92 -1.91 1.17 4.46
C ALA A 92 -3.35 1.32 4.98
N ARG A 93 -4.27 0.46 4.50
CA ARG A 93 -5.68 0.42 4.95
C ARG A 93 -5.83 -0.12 6.37
N GLU A 94 -5.10 -1.17 6.73
CA GLU A 94 -5.09 -1.71 8.09
C GLU A 94 -4.41 -0.75 9.10
N GLY A 95 -3.41 0.00 8.65
CA GLY A 95 -2.78 1.06 9.44
C GLY A 95 -3.70 2.27 9.67
N THR A 96 -4.68 2.50 8.80
CA THR A 96 -5.67 3.57 8.96
C THR A 96 -6.79 3.18 9.91
N THR A 97 -7.19 1.91 10.01
CA THR A 97 -8.17 1.44 11.02
C THR A 97 -7.63 1.43 12.45
N ARG A 98 -6.30 1.33 12.65
CA ARG A 98 -5.67 1.51 13.99
C ARG A 98 -5.42 2.96 14.39
N LYS A 99 -5.53 3.90 13.45
CA LYS A 99 -5.61 5.33 13.74
C LYS A 99 -7.04 5.80 13.50
N SER A 100 -7.97 5.31 14.34
CA SER A 100 -8.96 6.25 14.87
C SER A 100 -8.18 7.51 15.24
N PRO A 101 -8.53 8.71 14.76
CA PRO A 101 -7.91 9.90 15.30
C PRO A 101 -8.18 9.78 16.78
N ALA A 102 -7.13 9.62 17.59
CA ALA A 102 -7.24 9.86 19.01
C ALA A 102 -8.01 11.16 19.07
N LYS A 103 -9.27 11.12 19.55
CA LYS A 103 -10.10 12.31 19.75
C LYS A 103 -9.11 13.30 20.29
N LYS A 104 -8.77 14.35 19.52
CA LYS A 104 -7.95 15.44 20.00
C LYS A 104 -8.61 15.75 21.32
N ALA A 105 -7.96 15.41 22.43
CA ALA A 105 -8.49 15.70 23.74
C ALA A 105 -8.84 17.17 23.62
N ASN A 106 -10.14 17.48 23.71
CA ASN A 106 -10.63 18.83 23.56
C ASN A 106 -9.72 19.65 24.46
N LYS A 107 -8.81 20.42 23.86
CA LYS A 107 -8.16 21.49 24.59
C LYS A 107 -9.36 22.36 24.90
N GLY A 108 -9.84 22.24 26.13
CA GLY A 108 -10.92 23.06 26.62
C GLY A 108 -10.64 24.52 26.23
N PRO A 109 -11.69 25.33 26.08
CA PRO A 109 -11.54 26.71 25.62
C PRO A 109 -10.37 27.37 26.35
N LYS A 110 -9.45 27.98 25.60
CA LYS A 110 -8.28 28.65 26.18
C LYS A 110 -8.69 30.07 26.53
N LEU A 111 -8.27 30.56 27.69
CA LEU A 111 -8.43 31.98 28.04
C LEU A 111 -7.76 32.86 26.97
N GLU A 112 -8.28 34.05 26.72
CA GLU A 112 -7.64 34.98 25.79
C GLU A 112 -6.40 35.63 26.44
N VAL A 113 -5.46 36.09 25.60
CA VAL A 113 -4.31 36.89 26.05
C VAL A 113 -4.84 38.20 26.64
N GLY A 114 -4.31 38.61 27.80
CA GLY A 114 -4.74 39.81 28.53
C GLY A 114 -4.54 39.72 30.04
N THR A 115 -4.94 40.78 30.75
CA THR A 115 -4.82 40.88 32.20
C THR A 115 -6.11 40.40 32.87
N TYR A 116 -5.98 39.52 33.86
CA TYR A 116 -7.09 39.01 34.65
C TYR A 116 -6.95 39.52 36.07
N LYS A 117 -8.05 40.02 36.65
CA LYS A 117 -8.08 40.45 38.04
C LYS A 117 -9.04 39.58 38.83
N ASN A 118 -8.54 38.86 39.83
CA ASN A 118 -9.40 38.10 40.71
C ASN A 118 -10.18 39.06 41.65
N PRO A 119 -11.52 39.07 41.63
CA PRO A 119 -12.33 39.96 42.47
C PRO A 119 -12.28 39.60 43.96
N LYS A 120 -11.89 38.37 44.31
CA LYS A 120 -11.81 37.89 45.71
C LYS A 120 -10.48 38.20 46.37
N THR A 121 -9.37 38.08 45.65
CA THR A 121 -8.02 38.33 46.18
C THR A 121 -7.45 39.69 45.78
N GLY A 122 -8.03 40.35 44.76
CA GLY A 122 -7.56 41.63 44.22
C GLY A 122 -6.31 41.51 43.34
N GLU A 123 -5.75 40.31 43.20
CA GLU A 123 -4.54 40.03 42.43
C GLU A 123 -4.77 40.20 40.93
N LYS A 124 -3.77 40.77 40.24
CA LYS A 124 -3.78 41.00 38.79
C LYS A 124 -2.69 40.18 38.12
N ILE A 125 -3.06 39.42 37.11
CA ILE A 125 -2.15 38.48 36.45
C ILE A 125 -2.30 38.61 34.94
N GLU A 126 -1.17 38.75 34.25
CA GLU A 126 -1.13 38.90 32.81
C GLU A 126 -0.85 37.57 32.11
N LYS A 127 -1.72 37.21 31.16
CA LYS A 127 -1.52 36.07 30.27
C LYS A 127 -0.98 36.57 28.94
N ILE A 128 0.31 36.32 28.67
CA ILE A 128 0.98 36.74 27.41
C ILE A 128 0.95 35.63 26.34
N LYS A 129 1.31 34.39 26.69
CA LYS A 129 1.38 33.25 25.73
C LYS A 129 0.92 31.92 26.32
N ARG A 130 1.33 31.63 27.55
CA ARG A 130 0.86 30.48 28.36
C ARG A 130 0.11 30.99 29.58
N ASN A 131 -0.82 30.19 30.11
CA ASN A 131 -1.41 30.50 31.41
C ASN A 131 -0.30 30.44 32.48
N PRO A 132 -0.11 31.50 33.27
CA PRO A 132 0.68 31.39 34.50
C PRO A 132 -0.03 30.44 35.47
N LYS A 133 0.73 29.75 36.33
CA LYS A 133 0.22 28.69 37.22
C LYS A 133 -0.95 29.16 38.09
N THR A 134 -0.87 30.39 38.57
CA THR A 134 -1.91 31.08 39.35
C THR A 134 -3.22 31.24 38.59
N LEU A 135 -3.18 31.48 37.27
CA LEU A 135 -4.38 31.56 36.44
C LEU A 135 -4.99 30.16 36.20
N ASP A 136 -4.17 29.12 36.12
CA ASP A 136 -4.64 27.73 36.06
C ASP A 136 -5.27 27.28 37.39
N GLU A 137 -4.73 27.74 38.52
CA GLU A 137 -5.31 27.53 39.86
C GLU A 137 -6.68 28.20 39.98
N TRP A 138 -6.84 29.45 39.52
CA TRP A 138 -8.16 30.11 39.48
C TRP A 138 -9.17 29.36 38.59
N ILE A 139 -8.74 28.86 37.43
CA ILE A 139 -9.62 28.08 36.54
C ILE A 139 -10.06 26.77 37.23
N LYS A 140 -9.17 26.14 38.00
CA LYS A 140 -9.46 24.91 38.75
C LYS A 140 -10.41 25.16 39.93
N GLU A 141 -10.29 26.29 40.60
CA GLU A 141 -11.08 26.63 41.80
C GLU A 141 -12.43 27.27 41.50
N HIS A 142 -12.51 28.12 40.47
CA HIS A 142 -13.70 28.93 40.16
C HIS A 142 -14.37 28.58 38.83
N GLY A 143 -13.75 27.69 38.04
CA GLY A 143 -14.24 27.29 36.73
C GLY A 143 -13.83 28.26 35.62
N PHE A 144 -13.70 27.72 34.40
CA PHE A 144 -13.20 28.46 33.25
C PHE A 144 -14.04 29.68 32.85
N GLU A 145 -15.37 29.54 32.84
CA GLU A 145 -16.28 30.59 32.39
C GLU A 145 -16.24 31.81 33.31
N THR A 146 -16.12 31.57 34.62
CA THR A 146 -16.00 32.61 35.64
C THR A 146 -14.70 33.40 35.46
N VAL A 147 -13.57 32.71 35.31
CA VAL A 147 -12.25 33.34 35.14
C VAL A 147 -12.15 34.06 33.81
N ARG A 148 -12.82 33.58 32.76
CA ARG A 148 -12.91 34.28 31.47
C ARG A 148 -13.55 35.66 31.60
N GLY A 149 -14.55 35.81 32.47
CA GLY A 149 -15.21 37.08 32.75
C GLY A 149 -14.40 38.08 33.59
N TRP A 150 -13.23 37.68 34.11
CA TRP A 150 -12.36 38.51 34.94
C TRP A 150 -11.26 39.24 34.17
N LYS A 151 -11.31 39.16 32.84
CA LYS A 151 -10.43 39.91 31.95
C LYS A 151 -10.75 41.40 32.10
N VAL A 152 -9.73 42.19 32.42
CA VAL A 152 -9.78 43.66 32.54
C VAL A 152 -9.15 44.28 31.31
#